data_AF-A0A7H0GUY7-F1
#
_entry.id   AF-A0A7H0GUY7-F1
#
_cell.length_a   1.000
_cell.length_b   1.000
_cell.length_c   1.000
_cell.angle_alpha   90.00
_cell.angle_beta   90.00
_cell.angle_gamma   90.00
#
_symmetry.space_group_name_H-M   'P 1'
#
loop_
_entity.id
_entity.type
_entity.pdbx_description
1 polymer ?
#
loop_
_entity_poly.entity_id
_entity_poly.type
_entity_poly.pdbx_seq_one_letter_code
_entity_poly.pdbx_strand_id
1 'polypeptide(L)' 'MITDLDLLRREIIELLPVRDEFVKVNLGYGPSRVGAFTIPTATGTEPKYQLRVIH' A
#
# COMPACT_ATOMS: atom_id res chain seq x y z
N MET A 1 0.99 -8.15 19.02
CA MET A 1 0.51 -9.27 18.18
C MET A 1 0.31 -8.73 16.78
N ILE A 2 0.83 -9.40 15.77
CA ILE A 2 0.53 -9.09 14.37
C ILE A 2 -0.92 -9.52 14.13
N THR A 3 -1.72 -8.63 13.53
CA THR A 3 -3.11 -8.96 13.17
C THR A 3 -3.18 -9.48 11.74
N ASP A 4 -4.23 -10.22 11.41
CA ASP A 4 -4.48 -10.64 10.02
C ASP A 4 -4.57 -9.44 9.07
N LEU A 5 -5.08 -8.30 9.55
CA LEU A 5 -5.11 -7.05 8.79
C LEU A 5 -3.70 -6.53 8.46
N ASP A 6 -2.74 -6.70 9.37
CA ASP A 6 -1.36 -6.30 9.14
C ASP A 6 -0.66 -7.18 8.11
N LEU A 7 -0.97 -8.48 8.11
CA LEU A 7 -0.50 -9.44 7.10
C LEU A 7 -1.06 -9.10 5.72
N LEU A 8 -2.39 -8.93 5.61
CA LEU A 8 -3.04 -8.57 4.35
C LEU A 8 -2.53 -7.24 3.79
N ARG A 9 -2.31 -6.25 4.67
CA ARG A 9 -1.74 -4.96 4.25
C ARG A 9 -0.35 -5.15 3.64
N ARG A 10 0.50 -5.98 4.25
CA ARG A 10 1.83 -6.28 3.75
C ARG A 10 1.77 -6.98 2.40
N GLU A 11 0.93 -8.00 2.26
CA GLU A 11 0.75 -8.74 1.01
C GLU A 11 0.30 -7.83 -0.13
N ILE A 12 -0.68 -6.95 0.12
CA ILE A 12 -1.13 -5.97 -0.89
C ILE A 12 0.03 -5.06 -1.30
N ILE A 13 0.81 -4.57 -0.35
CA ILE A 13 2.00 -3.75 -0.66
C ILE A 13 2.98 -4.56 -1.52
N GLU A 14 3.27 -5.81 -1.19
CA GLU A 14 4.18 -6.66 -1.97
C GLU A 14 3.68 -6.94 -3.40
N LEU A 15 2.37 -6.95 -3.63
CA LEU A 15 1.76 -7.14 -4.96
C LEU A 15 1.74 -5.89 -5.85
N LEU A 16 1.91 -4.68 -5.28
CA LEU A 16 1.86 -3.46 -6.08
C LEU A 16 3.10 -3.34 -7.00
N PRO A 17 2.90 -3.08 -8.31
CA PRO A 17 3.99 -3.03 -9.28
C PRO A 17 4.90 -1.80 -9.13
N VAL A 18 4.43 -0.76 -8.43
CA VAL A 18 5.11 0.52 -8.25
C VAL A 18 4.98 1.02 -6.81
N ARG A 19 5.94 1.86 -6.40
CA ARG A 19 5.94 2.61 -5.14
C ARG A 19 5.69 4.08 -5.43
N ASP A 20 5.10 4.77 -4.46
CA ASP A 20 4.84 6.21 -4.53
C ASP A 20 3.98 6.65 -5.73
N GLU A 21 3.14 5.72 -6.21
CA GLU A 21 2.22 5.95 -7.32
C GLU A 21 0.90 5.20 -7.07
N PHE A 22 -0.19 5.75 -7.64
CA PHE A 22 -1.49 5.11 -7.65
C PHE A 22 -1.66 4.20 -8.86
N VAL A 23 -2.02 2.94 -8.62
CA VAL A 23 -2.39 1.96 -9.63
C VAL A 23 -3.91 1.85 -9.70
N LYS A 24 -4.46 1.85 -10.92
CA LYS A 24 -5.88 1.63 -11.15
C LYS A 24 -6.23 0.17 -10.89
N VAL A 25 -7.25 -0.06 -10.09
CA VAL A 25 -7.81 -1.39 -9.80
C VAL A 25 -9.29 -1.38 -10.14
N ASN A 26 -9.76 -2.47 -10.72
CA ASN A 26 -11.18 -2.66 -11.00
C ASN A 26 -11.80 -3.49 -9.89
N LEU A 27 -12.56 -2.86 -9.00
CA LEU A 27 -13.21 -3.52 -7.86
C LEU A 27 -14.70 -3.81 -8.12
N GLY A 28 -15.19 -3.58 -9.34
CA GLY A 28 -16.58 -3.89 -9.72
C GLY A 28 -17.63 -2.85 -9.30
N TYR A 29 -17.26 -1.84 -8.51
CA TYR A 29 -18.16 -0.75 -8.07
C TYR A 29 -17.66 0.67 -8.46
N GLY A 30 -16.74 0.77 -9.41
CA GLY A 30 -16.19 2.04 -9.90
C GLY A 30 -14.67 2.00 -10.10
N PRO A 31 -14.08 3.04 -10.68
CA PRO A 31 -12.63 3.13 -10.85
C PRO A 31 -11.96 3.40 -9.49
N SER A 32 -11.43 2.36 -8.85
CA SER A 32 -10.63 2.52 -7.64
C SER A 32 -9.14 2.65 -7.97
N ARG A 33 -8.40 3.31 -7.07
CA ARG A 33 -6.95 3.38 -7.13
C ARG A 33 -6.34 2.98 -5.79
N VAL A 34 -5.24 2.26 -5.84
CA VAL A 34 -4.48 1.84 -4.66
C VAL A 34 -3.01 2.18 -4.86
N GLY A 35 -2.31 2.55 -3.80
CA GLY A 35 -0.88 2.84 -3.85
C GLY A 35 -0.19 2.60 -2.51
N ALA A 36 1.12 2.32 -2.57
CA ALA A 36 1.98 2.22 -1.40
C ALA A 36 2.95 3.40 -1.40
N PHE A 37 2.81 4.28 -0.41
CA PHE A 37 3.59 5.51 -0.31
C PHE A 37 4.59 5.43 0.83
N THR A 38 5.82 5.84 0.55
CA THR A 38 6.88 5.94 1.54
C THR A 38 6.47 6.92 2.63
N ILE A 39 6.62 6.52 3.90
CA ILE A 39 6.45 7.42 5.04
C ILE A 39 7.82 7.86 5.56
N PRO A 40 7.94 9.09 6.11
CA PRO A 40 9.17 9.51 6.76
C PRO A 40 9.54 8.54 7.88
N THR A 41 10.73 7.96 7.78
CA THR A 41 11.33 7.11 8.81
C THR A 41 12.65 7.70 9.27
N ALA A 42 13.13 7.29 10.45
CA ALA A 42 14.42 7.72 10.95
C ALA A 42 15.55 7.34 9.96
N THR A 43 16.59 8.17 9.88
CA THR A 43 17.74 7.90 9.01
C THR A 43 18.40 6.58 9.39
N GLY A 44 18.56 5.68 8.41
CA GLY A 44 19.17 4.36 8.61
C GLY A 44 18.19 3.22 8.91
N THR A 45 16.87 3.47 8.89
CA THR A 45 15.86 2.39 8.95
C THR A 45 15.35 2.04 7.56
N GLU A 46 14.88 0.79 7.40
CA GLU A 46 14.19 0.37 6.19
C GLU A 46 12.98 1.29 5.88
N PRO A 47 12.75 1.63 4.60
CA PRO A 47 11.63 2.46 4.20
C PRO A 47 10.31 1.77 4.58
N LYS A 48 9.47 2.49 5.30
CA LYS A 48 8.12 2.04 5.63
C LYS A 48 7.14 2.57 4.60
N TYR A 49 6.11 1.78 4.32
CA TYR A 49 5.07 2.11 3.36
C TYR A 49 3.70 2.18 4.03
N GLN A 50 2.92 3.17 3.60
CA GLN A 50 1.51 3.30 3.92
C GLN A 50 0.67 2.94 2.70
N LEU A 51 -0.26 1.99 2.88
CA LEU A 51 -1.27 1.67 1.88
C LEU A 51 -2.34 2.78 1.84
N ARG A 52 -2.62 3.31 0.65
CA ARG A 52 -3.66 4.32 0.42
C ARG A 52 -4.63 3.84 -0.66
N VAL A 53 -5.92 4.13 -0.46
CA VAL A 53 -7.01 3.74 -1.38
C VAL A 53 -7.84 4.97 -1.70
N ILE A 54 -8.19 5.15 -2.98
CA ILE A 54 -9.11 6.18 -3.48
C ILE A 54 -10.20 5.48 -4.30
N HIS A 55 -11.44 5.94 -4.15
CA HIS A 55 -12.66 5.49 -4.83
C HIS A 55 -13.38 6.67 -5.48
#